data_AF-A0AAN7BII5-F1
#
_entry.id   AF-A0AAN7BII5-F1
#
_cell.length_a   1.000
_cell.length_b   1.000
_cell.length_c   1.000
_cell.angle_alpha   90.00
_cell.angle_beta   90.00
_cell.angle_gamma   90.00
#
_symmetry.space_group_name_H-M   'P 1'
#
loop_
_entity.id
_entity.type
_entity.pdbx_description
1 polymer ?
#
loop_
_entity_poly.entity_id
_entity_poly.type
_entity_poly.pdbx_seq_one_letter_code
_entity_poly.pdbx_strand_id
1 'polypeptide(L)'
;MFTSHLATLTVGLGSLLSNVKGFEVPELTWISEDSSLPKVVIYNARGTILSASNWTRLDNINYGSGPPVTVDHMVGNVSEVLKVAQLAVVNFPVSGGSAGLNSSLFLNITQHANRHLCDPESDIAGGIMFHGTNTLEETAFGVDLTLNCSKPFVATGAMRPDTYISPDGRSNFFQAVATAASPAARDRGGLIAFNDRITSIYYSTKSNANTPDTFKALEQGNVGSFLGGQPYFYFGPSYPTGRPWFDVKNTTELPAVVIVYGHQGFDASLMTAAVANGAKGIVHMGSGAASLSPSARVVTEELRKAGIPVVTVTRSVAGTGMPTPAEGAVIYASYLGGPQARIMLQLAINAGLTIQEIQDLFEAPLRDAIYAPAPNKECEAAPVPEPTTSEAPKPTTSVAPEPTTSEVTAVTSAPAAQHSAVSAEVAQQIEESQHIDQEEPFHIDQHNGETNS
;
A
#
# COMPACT_ATOMS: atom_id res chain seq x y z
N MET A 1 -58.56 21.01 15.13
CA MET A 1 -58.47 19.58 15.51
C MET A 1 -57.93 18.81 14.32
N PHE A 2 -56.81 18.11 14.54
CA PHE A 2 -56.06 17.32 13.57
C PHE A 2 -56.90 16.20 12.96
N THR A 3 -56.77 15.95 11.66
CA THR A 3 -56.84 14.59 11.10
C THR A 3 -55.95 14.51 9.85
N SER A 4 -54.93 13.66 9.95
CA SER A 4 -53.97 13.30 8.92
C SER A 4 -54.60 12.33 7.91
N HIS A 5 -54.33 12.54 6.63
CA HIS A 5 -54.59 11.54 5.58
C HIS A 5 -53.33 10.71 5.38
N LEU A 6 -53.41 9.42 5.72
CA LEU A 6 -52.43 8.39 5.40
C LEU A 6 -52.82 7.82 4.02
N ALA A 7 -52.00 8.07 2.99
CA ALA A 7 -52.15 7.42 1.69
C ALA A 7 -51.22 6.21 1.65
N THR A 8 -51.81 5.02 1.64
CA THR A 8 -51.15 3.73 1.52
C THR A 8 -50.64 3.56 0.08
N LEU A 9 -49.31 3.56 -0.12
CA LEU A 9 -48.70 3.22 -1.40
C LEU A 9 -48.22 1.77 -1.36
N THR A 10 -49.03 0.87 -1.90
CA THR A 10 -48.66 -0.51 -2.21
C THR A 10 -47.76 -0.51 -3.45
N VAL A 11 -46.44 -0.58 -3.26
CA VAL A 11 -45.50 -0.85 -4.36
C VAL A 11 -45.33 -2.37 -4.46
N GLY A 12 -45.74 -2.92 -5.60
CA GLY A 12 -45.67 -4.35 -5.89
C GLY A 12 -44.23 -4.88 -5.93
N LEU A 13 -44.04 -6.04 -5.32
CA LEU A 13 -42.91 -6.94 -5.61
C LEU A 13 -43.04 -7.43 -7.06
N GLY A 14 -42.43 -6.70 -7.98
CA GLY A 14 -42.31 -7.08 -9.39
C GLY A 14 -40.86 -6.96 -9.83
N SER A 15 -40.16 -8.10 -9.88
CA SER A 15 -38.91 -8.37 -10.62
C SER A 15 -37.94 -7.19 -10.83
N LEU A 16 -37.08 -6.94 -9.83
CA LEU A 16 -35.79 -6.27 -10.00
C LEU A 16 -34.69 -7.35 -10.00
N LEU A 17 -34.74 -8.22 -11.01
CA LEU A 17 -33.62 -9.07 -11.41
C LEU A 17 -33.40 -8.80 -12.90
N SER A 18 -32.12 -8.69 -13.28
CA SER A 18 -31.59 -8.37 -14.62
C SER A 18 -31.62 -6.88 -15.04
N ASN A 19 -30.63 -6.12 -14.58
CA ASN A 19 -29.92 -5.12 -15.39
C ASN A 19 -28.58 -4.76 -14.73
N VAL A 20 -27.71 -5.76 -14.58
CA VAL A 20 -26.28 -5.52 -14.32
C VAL A 20 -25.67 -5.16 -15.66
N LYS A 21 -25.52 -3.86 -15.96
CA LYS A 21 -24.69 -3.41 -17.08
C LYS A 21 -23.24 -3.71 -16.70
N GLY A 22 -22.75 -4.89 -17.07
CA GLY A 22 -21.31 -5.19 -17.05
C GLY A 22 -20.57 -4.17 -17.91
N PHE A 23 -19.35 -3.81 -17.52
CA PHE A 23 -18.44 -3.04 -18.35
C PHE A 23 -18.31 -3.75 -19.71
N GLU A 24 -18.78 -3.09 -20.78
CA GLU A 24 -18.59 -3.59 -22.15
C GLU A 24 -17.11 -3.53 -22.44
N VAL A 25 -16.53 -4.66 -22.86
CA VAL A 25 -15.09 -4.79 -23.01
C VAL A 25 -14.72 -4.32 -24.42
N PRO A 26 -14.03 -3.18 -24.57
CA PRO A 26 -13.69 -2.65 -25.87
C PRO A 26 -12.65 -3.52 -26.57
N GLU A 27 -12.85 -3.72 -27.88
CA GLU A 27 -11.87 -4.29 -28.79
C GLU A 27 -10.59 -3.43 -28.85
N LEU A 28 -9.45 -4.09 -29.06
CA LEU A 28 -8.15 -3.42 -29.07
C LEU A 28 -7.84 -2.82 -30.45
N THR A 29 -7.55 -1.52 -30.48
CA THR A 29 -7.00 -0.82 -31.65
C THR A 29 -5.53 -0.48 -31.39
N TRP A 30 -4.64 -0.88 -32.30
CA TRP A 30 -3.20 -0.69 -32.17
C TRP A 30 -2.74 0.63 -32.79
N ILE A 31 -1.89 1.36 -32.08
CA ILE A 31 -1.30 2.66 -32.49
C ILE A 31 -0.20 2.45 -33.55
N SER A 32 0.50 1.32 -33.49
CA SER A 32 1.54 0.89 -34.44
C SER A 32 1.35 -0.59 -34.75
N GLU A 33 1.63 -0.97 -36.00
CA GLU A 33 1.40 -2.33 -36.54
C GLU A 33 2.71 -3.02 -36.97
N ASP A 34 3.87 -2.59 -36.45
CA ASP A 34 5.13 -3.29 -36.69
C ASP A 34 5.10 -4.67 -36.03
N SER A 35 4.80 -5.70 -36.84
CA SER A 35 4.66 -7.09 -36.40
C SER A 35 5.94 -7.69 -35.83
N SER A 36 7.10 -7.04 -35.96
CA SER A 36 8.34 -7.49 -35.33
C SER A 36 8.42 -7.13 -33.84
N LEU A 37 7.57 -6.22 -33.37
CA LEU A 37 7.57 -5.72 -32.00
C LEU A 37 6.50 -6.40 -31.14
N PRO A 38 6.76 -6.58 -29.83
CA PRO A 38 5.76 -7.12 -28.90
C PRO A 38 4.56 -6.19 -28.75
N LYS A 39 3.40 -6.79 -28.46
CA LYS A 39 2.13 -6.10 -28.22
C LYS A 39 1.95 -5.78 -26.75
N VAL A 40 1.70 -4.51 -26.40
CA VAL A 40 1.47 -4.05 -25.03
C VAL A 40 0.17 -3.24 -24.93
N VAL A 41 -0.67 -3.57 -23.94
CA VAL A 41 -1.93 -2.86 -23.69
C VAL A 41 -1.77 -1.87 -22.54
N ILE A 42 -2.24 -0.64 -22.75
CA ILE A 42 -2.28 0.44 -21.75
C ILE A 42 -3.68 0.52 -21.15
N TYR A 43 -3.82 0.11 -19.89
CA TYR A 43 -5.01 0.31 -19.07
C TYR A 43 -4.95 1.71 -18.46
N ASN A 44 -5.61 2.67 -19.11
CA ASN A 44 -5.56 4.07 -18.74
C ASN A 44 -6.59 4.43 -17.66
N ALA A 45 -6.13 4.58 -16.42
CA ALA A 45 -6.89 5.12 -15.29
C ALA A 45 -6.47 6.56 -14.91
N ARG A 46 -5.94 7.32 -15.88
CA ARG A 46 -5.51 8.72 -15.73
C ARG A 46 -4.41 8.87 -14.67
N GLY A 47 -4.48 9.93 -13.87
CA GLY A 47 -3.47 10.30 -12.86
C GLY A 47 -2.61 11.47 -13.31
N THR A 48 -1.72 11.92 -12.43
CA THR A 48 -0.82 13.05 -12.66
C THR A 48 0.04 12.89 -13.92
N ILE A 49 0.34 11.65 -14.31
CA ILE A 49 1.04 11.31 -15.57
C ILE A 49 0.33 11.85 -16.82
N LEU A 50 -1.00 12.01 -16.77
CA LEU A 50 -1.82 12.60 -17.82
C LEU A 50 -2.48 13.92 -17.36
N SER A 51 -1.83 14.66 -16.47
CA SER A 51 -2.29 15.96 -15.99
C SER A 51 -1.28 17.06 -16.30
N ALA A 52 -1.81 18.28 -16.44
CA ALA A 52 -1.06 19.50 -16.67
C ALA A 52 -1.48 20.60 -15.69
N SER A 53 -0.63 21.60 -15.49
CA SER A 53 -0.95 22.86 -14.82
C SER A 53 -1.22 23.98 -15.84
N ASN A 54 -2.08 24.93 -15.48
CA ASN A 54 -2.31 26.18 -16.22
C ASN A 54 -1.35 27.31 -15.82
N TRP A 55 -0.54 27.11 -14.78
CA TRP A 55 0.24 28.17 -14.16
C TRP A 55 1.66 28.17 -14.68
N THR A 56 2.63 27.87 -13.81
CA THR A 56 4.04 27.88 -14.17
C THR A 56 4.58 26.47 -14.32
N ARG A 57 5.74 26.33 -14.97
CA ARG A 57 6.48 25.06 -15.02
C ARG A 57 7.03 24.62 -13.66
N LEU A 58 6.83 25.40 -12.60
CA LEU A 58 7.16 25.06 -11.22
C LEU A 58 5.93 24.64 -10.40
N ASP A 59 4.73 24.67 -10.99
CA ASP A 59 3.53 24.25 -10.29
C ASP A 59 3.34 22.73 -10.39
N ASN A 60 3.58 22.05 -9.27
CA ASN A 60 3.35 20.63 -9.06
C ASN A 60 2.31 20.36 -7.96
N ILE A 61 1.50 21.36 -7.59
CA ILE A 61 0.48 21.23 -6.53
C ILE A 61 -0.92 21.58 -7.04
N ASN A 62 -1.06 22.55 -7.95
CA ASN A 62 -2.33 23.05 -8.47
C ASN A 62 -2.52 22.69 -9.95
N TYR A 63 -2.41 21.39 -10.26
CA TYR A 63 -2.59 20.83 -11.60
C TYR A 63 -3.91 20.05 -11.75
N GLY A 64 -4.22 19.63 -12.98
CA GLY A 64 -5.42 18.85 -13.32
C GLY A 64 -6.47 19.66 -14.10
N SER A 65 -6.42 20.99 -14.01
CA SER A 65 -7.21 21.91 -14.84
C SER A 65 -6.44 22.41 -16.08
N GLY A 66 -5.19 21.96 -16.26
CA GLY A 66 -4.35 22.29 -17.40
C GLY A 66 -4.84 21.71 -18.73
N PRO A 67 -4.13 21.99 -19.84
CA PRO A 67 -4.42 21.38 -21.13
C PRO A 67 -4.51 19.85 -21.03
N PRO A 68 -5.44 19.21 -21.77
CA PRO A 68 -5.60 17.76 -21.70
C PRO A 68 -4.34 17.06 -22.21
N VAL A 69 -3.81 16.14 -21.41
CA VAL A 69 -2.72 15.25 -21.79
C VAL A 69 -3.33 13.89 -22.11
N THR A 70 -3.35 13.52 -23.39
CA THR A 70 -3.83 12.20 -23.83
C THR A 70 -2.67 11.19 -23.85
N VAL A 71 -3.01 9.91 -23.97
CA VAL A 71 -1.98 8.88 -24.20
C VAL A 71 -1.26 9.13 -25.52
N ASP A 72 -1.97 9.59 -26.58
CA ASP A 72 -1.34 9.93 -27.86
C ASP A 72 -0.34 11.08 -27.73
N HIS A 73 -0.65 12.11 -26.94
CA HIS A 73 0.28 13.19 -26.64
C HIS A 73 1.52 12.65 -25.90
N MET A 74 1.34 11.73 -24.94
CA MET A 74 2.46 11.10 -24.25
C MET A 74 3.33 10.25 -25.19
N VAL A 75 2.73 9.49 -26.10
CA VAL A 75 3.43 8.73 -27.15
C VAL A 75 4.20 9.68 -28.07
N GLY A 76 3.62 10.82 -28.45
CA GLY A 76 4.32 11.85 -29.23
C GLY A 76 5.55 12.43 -28.52
N ASN A 77 5.48 12.61 -27.20
CA ASN A 77 6.59 13.11 -26.38
C ASN A 77 7.66 12.07 -26.07
N VAL A 78 7.33 10.77 -26.19
CA VAL A 78 8.21 9.64 -25.86
C VAL A 78 8.16 8.62 -27.00
N SER A 79 8.43 9.08 -28.22
CA SER A 79 8.28 8.28 -29.45
C SER A 79 9.12 6.98 -29.46
N GLU A 80 10.15 6.89 -28.63
CA GLU A 80 10.99 5.72 -28.44
C GLU A 80 10.20 4.47 -28.04
N VAL A 81 9.05 4.62 -27.37
CA VAL A 81 8.17 3.49 -27.03
C VAL A 81 7.69 2.72 -28.26
N LEU A 82 7.52 3.40 -29.40
CA LEU A 82 7.10 2.79 -30.67
C LEU A 82 8.20 1.95 -31.33
N LYS A 83 9.44 2.03 -30.83
CA LYS A 83 10.55 1.13 -31.22
C LYS A 83 10.66 -0.07 -30.28
N VAL A 84 9.88 -0.08 -29.19
CA VAL A 84 9.91 -1.13 -28.16
C VAL A 84 8.68 -2.02 -28.28
N ALA A 85 7.50 -1.45 -28.56
CA ALA A 85 6.25 -2.21 -28.60
C ALA A 85 5.19 -1.58 -29.53
N GLN A 86 4.29 -2.43 -30.02
CA GLN A 86 2.98 -2.03 -30.52
C GLN A 86 2.08 -1.71 -29.33
N LEU A 87 1.41 -0.56 -29.32
CA LEU A 87 0.62 -0.10 -28.17
C LEU A 87 -0.87 -0.06 -28.49
N ALA A 88 -1.72 -0.52 -27.58
CA ALA A 88 -3.17 -0.31 -27.63
C ALA A 88 -3.65 0.33 -26.31
N VAL A 89 -4.71 1.13 -26.33
CA VAL A 89 -5.19 1.87 -25.16
C VAL A 89 -6.62 1.49 -24.80
N VAL A 90 -6.83 1.13 -23.54
CA VAL A 90 -8.16 0.90 -22.94
C VAL A 90 -8.40 1.97 -21.89
N ASN A 91 -9.41 2.82 -22.11
CA ASN A 91 -9.71 3.93 -21.22
C ASN A 91 -10.74 3.51 -20.16
N PHE A 92 -10.45 3.80 -18.90
CA PHE A 92 -11.39 3.61 -17.79
C PHE A 92 -11.89 4.95 -17.26
N PRO A 93 -13.19 5.08 -16.95
CA PRO A 93 -13.74 6.29 -16.37
C PRO A 93 -13.20 6.47 -14.94
N VAL A 94 -12.64 7.65 -14.66
CA VAL A 94 -12.09 8.01 -13.35
C VAL A 94 -12.59 9.40 -12.96
N SER A 95 -13.45 9.47 -11.94
CA SER A 95 -13.96 10.72 -11.37
C SER A 95 -13.25 11.05 -10.06
N GLY A 96 -12.83 12.30 -9.88
CA GLY A 96 -12.20 12.76 -8.62
C GLY A 96 -10.72 12.38 -8.45
N GLY A 97 -10.06 11.90 -9.52
CA GLY A 97 -8.69 11.40 -9.43
C GLY A 97 -8.60 10.09 -8.64
N SER A 98 -7.38 9.67 -8.31
CA SER A 98 -7.18 8.35 -7.68
C SER A 98 -7.75 8.23 -6.26
N ALA A 99 -7.98 9.35 -5.58
CA ALA A 99 -8.66 9.40 -4.28
C ALA A 99 -10.18 9.12 -4.35
N GLY A 100 -10.80 9.28 -5.53
CA GLY A 100 -12.23 9.02 -5.74
C GLY A 100 -12.55 7.62 -6.25
N LEU A 101 -11.54 6.75 -6.35
CA LEU A 101 -11.68 5.41 -6.92
C LEU A 101 -12.24 4.40 -5.92
N ASN A 102 -12.75 3.29 -6.45
CA ASN A 102 -13.20 2.14 -5.69
C ASN A 102 -12.82 0.84 -6.42
N SER A 103 -13.16 -0.31 -5.83
CA SER A 103 -12.76 -1.62 -6.32
C SER A 103 -13.22 -1.94 -7.74
N SER A 104 -14.27 -1.28 -8.26
CA SER A 104 -14.75 -1.50 -9.63
C SER A 104 -13.68 -1.26 -10.69
N LEU A 105 -12.72 -0.35 -10.45
CA LEU A 105 -11.67 -0.07 -11.40
C LEU A 105 -10.77 -1.29 -11.62
N PHE A 106 -10.20 -1.87 -10.56
CA PHE A 106 -9.33 -3.04 -10.72
C PHE A 106 -10.10 -4.28 -11.16
N LEU A 107 -11.39 -4.42 -10.80
CA LEU A 107 -12.25 -5.49 -11.30
C LEU A 107 -12.41 -5.38 -12.83
N ASN A 108 -12.73 -4.19 -13.34
CA ASN A 108 -12.89 -3.95 -14.77
C ASN A 108 -11.57 -4.14 -15.55
N ILE A 109 -10.45 -3.65 -15.01
CA ILE A 109 -9.11 -3.84 -15.60
C ILE A 109 -8.79 -5.33 -15.66
N THR A 110 -8.98 -6.06 -14.57
CA THR A 110 -8.68 -7.49 -14.50
C THR A 110 -9.56 -8.31 -15.43
N GLN A 111 -10.85 -8.01 -15.51
CA GLN A 111 -11.76 -8.72 -16.41
C GLN A 111 -11.45 -8.47 -17.89
N HIS A 112 -10.96 -7.27 -18.24
CA HIS A 112 -10.45 -6.98 -19.58
C HIS A 112 -9.14 -7.73 -19.84
N ALA A 113 -8.19 -7.64 -18.91
CA ALA A 113 -6.88 -8.29 -19.00
C ALA A 113 -6.98 -9.81 -19.06
N ASN A 114 -7.85 -10.45 -18.28
CA ASN A 114 -8.06 -11.88 -18.34
C ASN A 114 -8.59 -12.34 -19.71
N ARG A 115 -9.42 -11.53 -20.38
CA ARG A 115 -9.98 -11.84 -21.71
C ARG A 115 -8.99 -11.62 -22.85
N HIS A 116 -8.13 -10.62 -22.74
CA HIS A 116 -7.24 -10.23 -23.85
C HIS A 116 -5.79 -10.60 -23.59
N LEU A 117 -5.26 -10.22 -22.43
CA LEU A 117 -3.86 -10.45 -22.09
C LEU A 117 -3.61 -11.92 -21.71
N CYS A 118 -4.42 -12.47 -20.79
CA CYS A 118 -4.20 -13.82 -20.25
C CYS A 118 -4.87 -14.95 -21.04
N ASP A 119 -5.52 -14.66 -22.17
CA ASP A 119 -6.01 -15.71 -23.07
C ASP A 119 -4.83 -16.57 -23.57
N PRO A 120 -4.92 -17.92 -23.54
CA PRO A 120 -3.84 -18.79 -24.00
C PRO A 120 -3.39 -18.55 -25.45
N GLU A 121 -4.31 -18.11 -26.32
CA GLU A 121 -4.06 -17.83 -27.74
C GLU A 121 -3.63 -16.37 -27.98
N SER A 122 -3.57 -15.54 -26.93
CA SER A 122 -3.20 -14.14 -27.05
C SER A 122 -1.72 -13.95 -27.35
N ASP A 123 -1.44 -13.15 -28.38
CA ASP A 123 -0.10 -12.70 -28.76
C ASP A 123 0.36 -11.42 -28.02
N ILE A 124 -0.45 -10.91 -27.09
CA ILE A 124 -0.10 -9.75 -26.26
C ILE A 124 1.02 -10.15 -25.30
N ALA A 125 2.10 -9.37 -25.27
CA ALA A 125 3.27 -9.62 -24.45
C ALA A 125 3.08 -9.19 -22.98
N GLY A 126 2.38 -8.07 -22.74
CA GLY A 126 2.21 -7.52 -21.41
C GLY A 126 1.16 -6.40 -21.32
N GLY A 127 0.85 -5.99 -20.10
CA GLY A 127 -0.03 -4.88 -19.80
C GLY A 127 0.66 -3.80 -18.97
N ILE A 128 0.31 -2.53 -19.19
CA ILE A 128 0.69 -1.42 -18.33
C ILE A 128 -0.55 -0.71 -17.79
N MET A 129 -0.52 -0.26 -16.54
CA MET A 129 -1.60 0.54 -15.94
C MET A 129 -1.09 1.95 -15.64
N PHE A 130 -1.68 2.96 -16.28
CA PHE A 130 -1.51 4.35 -15.86
C PHE A 130 -2.46 4.64 -14.72
N HIS A 131 -1.94 5.17 -13.62
CA HIS A 131 -2.75 5.47 -12.45
C HIS A 131 -2.26 6.71 -11.70
N GLY A 132 -3.16 7.36 -10.96
CA GLY A 132 -2.80 8.41 -10.01
C GLY A 132 -2.10 7.83 -8.77
N THR A 133 -1.01 8.46 -8.32
CA THR A 133 -0.11 7.83 -7.35
C THR A 133 -0.72 7.65 -5.96
N ASN A 134 -1.77 8.39 -5.57
CA ASN A 134 -2.33 8.33 -4.21
C ASN A 134 -2.84 6.94 -3.81
N THR A 135 -3.41 6.18 -4.74
CA THR A 135 -3.97 4.84 -4.50
C THR A 135 -3.51 3.85 -5.57
N LEU A 136 -2.35 4.13 -6.21
CA LEU A 136 -1.78 3.25 -7.23
C LEU A 136 -1.51 1.87 -6.63
N GLU A 137 -0.92 1.80 -5.44
CA GLU A 137 -0.62 0.54 -4.76
C GLU A 137 -1.89 -0.29 -4.51
N GLU A 138 -3.02 0.36 -4.21
CA GLU A 138 -4.29 -0.31 -3.96
C GLU A 138 -4.89 -0.94 -5.21
N THR A 139 -5.12 -0.14 -6.26
CA THR A 139 -5.66 -0.65 -7.53
C THR A 139 -4.73 -1.71 -8.13
N ALA A 140 -3.42 -1.45 -8.11
CA ALA A 140 -2.41 -2.39 -8.60
C ALA A 140 -2.46 -3.71 -7.82
N PHE A 141 -2.53 -3.66 -6.48
CA PHE A 141 -2.61 -4.85 -5.64
C PHE A 141 -3.88 -5.65 -5.92
N GLY A 142 -5.02 -4.97 -6.13
CA GLY A 142 -6.25 -5.62 -6.58
C GLY A 142 -6.09 -6.37 -7.91
N VAL A 143 -5.44 -5.76 -8.91
CA VAL A 143 -5.12 -6.45 -10.18
C VAL A 143 -4.15 -7.61 -9.96
N ASP A 144 -3.09 -7.41 -9.17
CA ASP A 144 -2.10 -8.45 -8.92
C ASP A 144 -2.73 -9.69 -8.28
N LEU A 145 -3.66 -9.54 -7.34
CA LEU A 145 -4.33 -10.68 -6.71
C LEU A 145 -5.42 -11.35 -7.56
N THR A 146 -5.79 -10.77 -8.71
CA THR A 146 -6.91 -11.26 -9.53
C THR A 146 -6.52 -11.60 -10.97
N LEU A 147 -5.28 -11.29 -11.34
CA LEU A 147 -4.63 -11.68 -12.59
C LEU A 147 -3.71 -12.90 -12.36
N ASN A 148 -3.89 -13.96 -13.14
CA ASN A 148 -3.12 -15.20 -12.99
C ASN A 148 -2.64 -15.75 -14.33
N CYS A 149 -1.72 -15.03 -14.96
CA CYS A 149 -0.96 -15.53 -16.09
C CYS A 149 0.50 -15.09 -16.01
N SER A 150 1.37 -15.77 -16.76
CA SER A 150 2.82 -15.52 -16.78
C SER A 150 3.23 -14.16 -17.36
N LYS A 151 2.31 -13.47 -18.05
CA LYS A 151 2.62 -12.22 -18.76
C LYS A 151 2.71 -11.04 -17.78
N PRO A 152 3.69 -10.13 -17.94
CA PRO A 152 3.88 -9.01 -17.03
C PRO A 152 2.70 -8.04 -17.05
N PHE A 153 2.31 -7.59 -15.85
CA PHE A 153 1.42 -6.46 -15.64
C PHE A 153 2.16 -5.39 -14.82
N VAL A 154 2.33 -4.20 -15.40
CA VAL A 154 3.20 -3.15 -14.85
C VAL A 154 2.40 -1.90 -14.54
N ALA A 155 2.26 -1.55 -13.26
CA ALA A 155 1.67 -0.28 -12.86
C ALA A 155 2.70 0.86 -12.93
N THR A 156 2.25 2.05 -13.32
CA THR A 156 3.07 3.26 -13.33
C THR A 156 2.22 4.53 -13.19
N GLY A 157 2.89 5.67 -13.00
CA GLY A 157 2.27 6.98 -12.84
C GLY A 157 3.32 8.09 -12.85
N ALA A 158 2.97 9.24 -12.28
CA ALA A 158 3.90 10.36 -12.11
C ALA A 158 3.61 11.11 -10.80
N MET A 159 4.64 11.66 -10.18
CA MET A 159 4.50 12.58 -9.04
C MET A 159 4.39 14.03 -9.50
N ARG A 160 4.88 14.35 -10.69
CA ARG A 160 4.85 15.70 -11.29
C ARG A 160 3.99 15.71 -12.56
N PRO A 161 3.18 16.75 -12.79
CA PRO A 161 2.38 16.88 -14.01
C PRO A 161 3.29 17.06 -15.24
N ASP A 162 2.79 16.75 -16.44
CA ASP A 162 3.60 16.76 -17.68
C ASP A 162 4.15 18.16 -18.03
N THR A 163 3.50 19.22 -17.56
CA THR A 163 3.95 20.62 -17.76
C THR A 163 5.06 21.07 -16.80
N TYR A 164 5.39 20.26 -15.80
CA TYR A 164 6.46 20.60 -14.85
C TYR A 164 7.81 20.71 -15.55
N ILE A 165 8.78 21.41 -14.97
CA ILE A 165 10.10 21.63 -15.60
C ILE A 165 10.88 20.32 -15.82
N SER A 166 10.68 19.35 -14.93
CA SER A 166 11.28 18.00 -14.99
C SER A 166 10.23 16.95 -14.62
N PRO A 167 9.30 16.64 -15.53
CA PRO A 167 8.23 15.69 -15.27
C PRO A 167 8.81 14.27 -15.26
N ASP A 168 8.37 13.44 -14.31
CA ASP A 168 8.81 12.04 -14.18
C ASP A 168 7.94 11.07 -15.00
N GLY A 169 6.75 11.50 -15.44
CA GLY A 169 5.81 10.64 -16.19
C GLY A 169 6.36 10.08 -17.51
N ARG A 170 7.21 10.85 -18.20
CA ARG A 170 7.77 10.44 -19.51
C ARG A 170 8.75 9.27 -19.38
N SER A 171 9.69 9.36 -18.44
CA SER A 171 10.63 8.27 -18.17
C SER A 171 9.90 7.05 -17.59
N ASN A 172 8.97 7.27 -16.66
CA ASN A 172 8.16 6.20 -16.07
C ASN A 172 7.33 5.45 -17.13
N PHE A 173 6.75 6.17 -18.10
CA PHE A 173 6.03 5.56 -19.22
C PHE A 173 6.94 4.66 -20.07
N PHE A 174 8.09 5.18 -20.51
CA PHE A 174 9.05 4.38 -21.30
C PHE A 174 9.47 3.11 -20.54
N GLN A 175 9.79 3.27 -19.26
CA GLN A 175 10.20 2.20 -18.36
C GLN A 175 9.12 1.12 -18.19
N ALA A 176 7.86 1.53 -18.05
CA ALA A 176 6.74 0.60 -17.97
C ALA A 176 6.57 -0.19 -19.28
N VAL A 177 6.65 0.47 -20.44
CA VAL A 177 6.58 -0.20 -21.76
C VAL A 177 7.73 -1.18 -21.93
N ALA A 178 8.97 -0.75 -21.64
CA ALA A 178 10.15 -1.61 -21.74
C ALA A 178 10.07 -2.84 -20.82
N THR A 179 9.47 -2.69 -19.64
CA THR A 179 9.26 -3.80 -18.70
C THR A 179 8.18 -4.76 -19.20
N ALA A 180 7.03 -4.24 -19.63
CA ALA A 180 5.92 -5.06 -20.12
C ALA A 180 6.26 -5.80 -21.44
N ALA A 181 7.13 -5.22 -22.27
CA ALA A 181 7.63 -5.84 -23.49
C ALA A 181 8.73 -6.89 -23.24
N SER A 182 9.37 -6.88 -22.06
CA SER A 182 10.52 -7.73 -21.78
C SER A 182 10.12 -9.18 -21.43
N PRO A 183 10.63 -10.19 -22.15
CA PRO A 183 10.44 -11.59 -21.76
C PRO A 183 10.96 -11.91 -20.36
N ALA A 184 12.01 -11.18 -19.91
CA ALA A 184 12.59 -11.37 -18.58
C ALA A 184 11.67 -10.93 -17.44
N ALA A 185 10.59 -10.17 -17.73
CA ALA A 185 9.62 -9.72 -16.74
C ALA A 185 8.50 -10.74 -16.45
N ARG A 186 8.44 -11.85 -17.21
CA ARG A 186 7.44 -12.91 -17.01
C ARG A 186 7.62 -13.61 -15.67
N ASP A 187 6.52 -14.14 -15.13
CA ASP A 187 6.48 -14.98 -13.92
C ASP A 187 7.05 -14.31 -12.65
N ARG A 188 6.76 -13.00 -12.48
CA ARG A 188 7.23 -12.17 -11.35
C ARG A 188 6.11 -11.53 -10.53
N GLY A 189 4.86 -11.94 -10.77
CA GLY A 189 3.68 -11.21 -10.29
C GLY A 189 3.56 -9.81 -10.91
N GLY A 190 2.74 -8.97 -10.31
CA GLY A 190 2.60 -7.57 -10.70
C GLY A 190 3.82 -6.73 -10.33
N LEU A 191 4.21 -5.83 -11.21
CA LEU A 191 5.36 -4.93 -11.06
C LEU A 191 4.94 -3.46 -11.01
N ILE A 192 5.70 -2.63 -10.32
CA ILE A 192 5.64 -1.16 -10.43
C ILE A 192 6.95 -0.69 -11.08
N ALA A 193 6.85 0.04 -12.19
CA ALA A 193 7.98 0.73 -12.82
C ALA A 193 7.88 2.22 -12.52
N PHE A 194 8.80 2.73 -11.69
CA PHE A 194 8.77 4.12 -11.23
C PHE A 194 10.16 4.58 -10.82
N ASN A 195 10.60 5.75 -11.31
CA ASN A 195 11.85 6.40 -10.91
C ASN A 195 13.06 5.44 -10.97
N ASP A 196 13.26 4.83 -12.13
CA ASP A 196 14.36 3.90 -12.45
C ASP A 196 14.37 2.59 -11.63
N ARG A 197 13.29 2.29 -10.91
CA ARG A 197 13.15 1.09 -10.08
C ARG A 197 12.01 0.21 -10.58
N ILE A 198 12.20 -1.09 -10.41
CA ILE A 198 11.15 -2.09 -10.59
C ILE A 198 10.92 -2.74 -9.22
N THR A 199 9.71 -2.60 -8.68
CA THR A 199 9.32 -3.20 -7.38
C THR A 199 8.12 -4.14 -7.56
N SER A 200 7.95 -5.09 -6.63
CA SER A 200 6.75 -5.95 -6.60
C SER A 200 5.54 -5.14 -6.15
N ILE A 201 4.41 -5.23 -6.86
CA ILE A 201 3.14 -4.62 -6.45
C ILE A 201 2.74 -5.12 -5.05
N TYR A 202 2.94 -6.40 -4.76
CA TYR A 202 2.53 -7.04 -3.52
C TYR A 202 3.17 -6.42 -2.26
N TYR A 203 4.40 -5.89 -2.37
CA TYR A 203 5.13 -5.30 -1.24
C TYR A 203 5.27 -3.78 -1.31
N SER A 204 4.91 -3.16 -2.43
CA SER A 204 5.18 -1.74 -2.64
C SER A 204 4.17 -0.84 -1.96
N THR A 205 4.65 0.26 -1.37
CA THR A 205 3.83 1.36 -0.88
C THR A 205 4.44 2.72 -1.24
N LYS A 206 3.61 3.75 -1.29
CA LYS A 206 3.97 5.16 -1.47
C LYS A 206 4.50 5.71 -0.15
N SER A 207 5.81 5.70 -0.01
CA SER A 207 6.54 6.09 1.21
C SER A 207 6.60 7.60 1.48
N ASN A 208 6.34 8.44 0.47
CA ASN A 208 6.42 9.89 0.53
C ASN A 208 5.28 10.55 -0.25
N ALA A 209 4.71 11.62 0.31
CA ALA A 209 3.59 12.32 -0.28
C ALA A 209 3.95 13.08 -1.59
N ASN A 210 5.21 13.48 -1.78
CA ASN A 210 5.59 14.49 -2.77
C ASN A 210 6.81 14.15 -3.65
N THR A 211 7.65 13.17 -3.28
CA THR A 211 8.90 12.90 -4.02
C THR A 211 8.74 11.82 -5.10
N PRO A 212 9.43 11.93 -6.25
CA PRO A 212 9.40 10.90 -7.31
C PRO A 212 9.91 9.51 -6.87
N ASP A 213 10.77 9.41 -5.86
CA ASP A 213 11.32 8.14 -5.37
C ASP A 213 10.39 7.39 -4.40
N THR A 214 9.08 7.66 -4.44
CA THR A 214 8.16 7.32 -3.35
C THR A 214 7.76 5.85 -3.28
N PHE A 215 7.63 5.14 -4.40
CA PHE A 215 7.20 3.73 -4.38
C PHE A 215 8.35 2.83 -3.95
N LYS A 216 8.17 2.15 -2.81
CA LYS A 216 9.19 1.30 -2.18
C LYS A 216 8.56 0.03 -1.64
N ALA A 217 9.24 -1.10 -1.84
CA ALA A 217 9.09 -2.27 -0.99
C ALA A 217 10.18 -2.18 0.10
N LEU A 218 9.82 -1.65 1.27
CA LEU A 218 10.80 -1.12 2.24
C LEU A 218 11.74 -2.18 2.80
N GLU A 219 11.24 -3.39 3.04
CA GLU A 219 12.05 -4.51 3.55
C GLU A 219 12.52 -5.43 2.41
N GLN A 220 11.68 -5.62 1.39
CA GLN A 220 11.90 -6.60 0.32
C GLN A 220 12.77 -6.07 -0.83
N GLY A 221 12.90 -4.74 -0.94
CA GLY A 221 13.74 -4.09 -1.93
C GLY A 221 13.18 -4.11 -3.36
N ASN A 222 13.99 -3.61 -4.29
CA ASN A 222 13.65 -3.61 -5.71
C ASN A 222 13.96 -4.98 -6.32
N VAL A 223 13.13 -5.44 -7.26
CA VAL A 223 13.39 -6.66 -8.03
C VAL A 223 14.27 -6.39 -9.26
N GLY A 224 14.38 -5.12 -9.64
CA GLY A 224 15.25 -4.66 -10.73
C GLY A 224 15.34 -3.15 -10.81
N SER A 225 16.05 -2.67 -11.83
CA SER A 225 16.20 -1.25 -12.17
C SER A 225 16.29 -1.06 -13.68
N PHE A 226 16.43 0.18 -14.12
CA PHE A 226 16.67 0.51 -15.52
C PHE A 226 18.10 1.00 -15.73
N LEU A 227 18.76 0.46 -16.76
CA LEU A 227 20.08 0.89 -17.21
C LEU A 227 20.04 1.06 -18.74
N GLY A 228 20.34 2.27 -19.23
CA GLY A 228 20.30 2.55 -20.68
C GLY A 228 18.94 2.29 -21.33
N GLY A 229 17.85 2.45 -20.58
CA GLY A 229 16.48 2.18 -21.05
C GLY A 229 16.07 0.69 -21.03
N GLN A 230 16.91 -0.21 -20.53
CA GLN A 230 16.61 -1.63 -20.44
C GLN A 230 16.29 -2.04 -18.99
N PRO A 231 15.25 -2.88 -18.76
CA PRO A 231 15.01 -3.46 -17.45
C PRO A 231 16.11 -4.48 -17.12
N TYR A 232 16.73 -4.34 -15.95
CA TYR A 232 17.72 -5.27 -15.41
C TYR A 232 17.19 -5.85 -14.09
N PHE A 233 16.85 -7.13 -14.10
CA PHE A 233 16.35 -7.84 -12.92
C PHE A 233 17.52 -8.43 -12.12
N TYR A 234 17.49 -8.24 -10.80
CA TYR A 234 18.55 -8.72 -9.90
C TYR A 234 18.41 -10.21 -9.58
N PHE A 235 17.19 -10.74 -9.70
CA PHE A 235 16.82 -12.08 -9.28
C PHE A 235 16.16 -12.84 -10.43
N GLY A 236 16.15 -14.18 -10.35
CA GLY A 236 15.31 -15.01 -11.21
C GLY A 236 13.82 -14.69 -11.05
N PRO A 237 12.94 -15.11 -11.98
CA PRO A 237 11.50 -14.96 -11.82
C PRO A 237 11.03 -15.58 -10.51
N SER A 238 10.30 -14.81 -9.71
CA SER A 238 9.75 -15.27 -8.43
C SER A 238 8.47 -14.50 -8.10
N TYR A 239 7.52 -15.21 -7.51
CA TYR A 239 6.32 -14.60 -6.93
C TYR A 239 6.57 -14.24 -5.46
N PRO A 240 5.94 -13.18 -4.96
CA PRO A 240 5.91 -12.88 -3.53
C PRO A 240 5.38 -14.07 -2.71
N THR A 241 6.07 -14.41 -1.63
CA THR A 241 5.62 -15.47 -0.72
C THR A 241 4.27 -15.10 -0.14
N GLY A 242 3.30 -16.02 -0.24
CA GLY A 242 1.95 -15.83 0.28
C GLY A 242 1.01 -15.02 -0.62
N ARG A 243 1.42 -14.65 -1.84
CA ARG A 243 0.51 -14.01 -2.81
C ARG A 243 -0.57 -15.02 -3.28
N PRO A 244 -1.86 -14.79 -2.99
CA PRO A 244 -2.94 -15.63 -3.50
C PRO A 244 -3.36 -15.25 -4.93
N TRP A 245 -4.34 -15.99 -5.45
CA TRP A 245 -5.13 -15.59 -6.60
C TRP A 245 -6.63 -15.76 -6.32
N PHE A 246 -7.44 -14.79 -6.76
CA PHE A 246 -8.89 -14.81 -6.67
C PHE A 246 -9.53 -14.68 -8.06
N ASP A 247 -10.46 -15.58 -8.39
CA ASP A 247 -11.31 -15.44 -9.56
C ASP A 247 -12.39 -14.38 -9.31
N VAL A 248 -12.41 -13.35 -10.16
CA VAL A 248 -13.37 -12.23 -10.10
C VAL A 248 -14.15 -12.06 -11.41
N LYS A 249 -14.21 -13.11 -12.25
CA LYS A 249 -14.87 -13.07 -13.56
C LYS A 249 -16.31 -12.56 -13.50
N ASN A 250 -17.05 -12.93 -12.45
CA ASN A 250 -18.46 -12.57 -12.25
C ASN A 250 -18.68 -11.58 -11.10
N THR A 251 -17.61 -10.95 -10.60
CA THR A 251 -17.69 -10.01 -9.47
C THR A 251 -17.87 -8.59 -10.00
N THR A 252 -18.89 -7.88 -9.51
CA THR A 252 -19.14 -6.47 -9.87
C THR A 252 -18.92 -5.51 -8.71
N GLU A 253 -19.04 -6.00 -7.48
CA GLU A 253 -18.86 -5.23 -6.26
C GLU A 253 -18.18 -6.11 -5.21
N LEU A 254 -17.41 -5.50 -4.31
CA LEU A 254 -16.77 -6.20 -3.21
C LEU A 254 -17.41 -5.83 -1.87
N PRO A 255 -17.43 -6.76 -0.90
CA PRO A 255 -17.96 -6.49 0.43
C PRO A 255 -17.23 -5.33 1.11
N ALA A 256 -17.96 -4.55 1.90
CA ALA A 256 -17.37 -3.42 2.62
C ALA A 256 -16.41 -3.93 3.72
N VAL A 257 -15.16 -3.44 3.68
CA VAL A 257 -14.16 -3.65 4.73
C VAL A 257 -13.64 -2.29 5.17
N VAL A 258 -13.64 -2.04 6.48
CA VAL A 258 -13.25 -0.77 7.09
C VAL A 258 -11.88 -0.90 7.75
N ILE A 259 -11.01 0.09 7.50
CA ILE A 259 -9.75 0.24 8.23
C ILE A 259 -9.99 1.16 9.43
N VAL A 260 -9.63 0.70 10.63
CA VAL A 260 -9.58 1.52 11.85
C VAL A 260 -8.14 1.74 12.29
N TYR A 261 -7.81 2.96 12.71
CA TYR A 261 -6.45 3.33 13.07
C TYR A 261 -6.23 3.26 14.59
N GLY A 262 -5.41 2.32 15.05
CA GLY A 262 -5.08 2.18 16.46
C GLY A 262 -4.14 3.29 16.94
N HIS A 263 -4.47 3.86 18.10
CA HIS A 263 -3.66 4.85 18.80
C HIS A 263 -3.88 4.76 20.31
N GLN A 264 -3.13 5.54 21.09
CA GLN A 264 -3.36 5.63 22.54
C GLN A 264 -4.76 6.19 22.80
N GLY A 265 -5.54 5.53 23.65
CA GLY A 265 -6.94 5.90 23.88
C GLY A 265 -7.91 5.53 22.75
N PHE A 266 -7.54 4.57 21.89
CA PHE A 266 -8.45 4.06 20.85
C PHE A 266 -9.77 3.55 21.44
N ASP A 267 -10.88 4.06 20.93
CA ASP A 267 -12.22 3.61 21.27
C ASP A 267 -12.63 2.42 20.39
N ALA A 268 -12.71 1.24 21.01
CA ALA A 268 -13.09 0.00 20.33
C ALA A 268 -14.56 0.01 19.83
N SER A 269 -15.40 0.93 20.31
CA SER A 269 -16.77 1.09 19.81
C SER A 269 -16.82 1.44 18.31
N LEU A 270 -15.74 2.02 17.77
CA LEU A 270 -15.62 2.32 16.33
C LEU A 270 -15.65 1.04 15.47
N MET A 271 -15.14 -0.08 16.00
CA MET A 271 -15.17 -1.37 15.29
C MET A 271 -16.59 -1.92 15.20
N THR A 272 -17.35 -1.90 16.29
CA THR A 272 -18.74 -2.36 16.30
C THR A 272 -19.64 -1.41 15.52
N ALA A 273 -19.39 -0.10 15.57
CA ALA A 273 -20.08 0.89 14.74
C ALA A 273 -19.87 0.67 13.24
N ALA A 274 -18.64 0.33 12.81
CA ALA A 274 -18.36 -0.01 11.42
C ALA A 274 -19.16 -1.23 10.94
N VAL A 275 -19.26 -2.27 11.77
CA VAL A 275 -20.06 -3.47 11.48
C VAL A 275 -21.55 -3.16 11.46
N ALA A 276 -22.04 -2.35 12.41
CA ALA A 276 -23.43 -1.88 12.42
C ALA A 276 -23.78 -1.08 11.15
N ASN A 277 -22.81 -0.36 10.58
CA ASN A 277 -22.93 0.35 9.30
C ASN A 277 -22.72 -0.55 8.06
N GLY A 278 -22.63 -1.88 8.23
CA GLY A 278 -22.63 -2.85 7.15
C GLY A 278 -21.27 -3.44 6.77
N ALA A 279 -20.18 -3.09 7.48
CA ALA A 279 -18.88 -3.71 7.24
C ALA A 279 -18.93 -5.23 7.46
N LYS A 280 -18.33 -5.98 6.52
CA LYS A 280 -18.22 -7.44 6.55
C LYS A 280 -16.88 -7.94 7.06
N GLY A 281 -15.93 -7.03 7.27
CA GLY A 281 -14.64 -7.30 7.88
C GLY A 281 -13.99 -5.99 8.34
N ILE A 282 -13.05 -6.11 9.27
CA ILE A 282 -12.31 -4.97 9.81
C ILE A 282 -10.82 -5.20 9.59
N VAL A 283 -10.12 -4.17 9.15
CA VAL A 283 -8.66 -4.07 9.25
C VAL A 283 -8.33 -3.13 10.39
N HIS A 284 -7.57 -3.59 11.38
CA HIS A 284 -7.16 -2.76 12.52
C HIS A 284 -5.66 -2.47 12.47
N MET A 285 -5.29 -1.20 12.32
CA MET A 285 -3.89 -0.75 12.34
C MET A 285 -3.36 -0.69 13.78
N GLY A 286 -2.82 -1.81 14.28
CA GLY A 286 -2.27 -1.94 15.63
C GLY A 286 -0.90 -1.27 15.81
N SER A 287 -0.56 -0.90 17.04
CA SER A 287 0.73 -0.29 17.38
C SER A 287 1.86 -1.33 17.43
N GLY A 288 3.10 -0.95 17.09
CA GLY A 288 4.26 -1.85 17.20
C GLY A 288 4.10 -3.07 16.29
N ALA A 289 4.23 -4.28 16.82
CA ALA A 289 3.99 -5.53 16.11
C ALA A 289 2.49 -5.85 15.97
N ALA A 290 1.70 -4.89 15.46
CA ALA A 290 0.24 -4.98 15.27
C ALA A 290 -0.55 -5.25 16.57
N SER A 291 -0.08 -4.73 17.71
CA SER A 291 -0.75 -4.92 19.00
C SER A 291 -2.10 -4.19 19.07
N LEU A 292 -3.08 -4.87 19.70
CA LEU A 292 -4.40 -4.34 20.03
C LEU A 292 -4.46 -3.86 21.49
N SER A 293 -5.28 -2.85 21.77
CA SER A 293 -5.66 -2.52 23.17
C SER A 293 -6.48 -3.66 23.79
N PRO A 294 -6.55 -3.77 25.13
CA PRO A 294 -7.40 -4.77 25.78
C PRO A 294 -8.86 -4.71 25.33
N SER A 295 -9.43 -3.51 25.18
CA SER A 295 -10.80 -3.32 24.69
C SER A 295 -10.97 -3.77 23.23
N ALA A 296 -10.03 -3.43 22.34
CA ALA A 296 -10.07 -3.87 20.94
C ALA A 296 -9.93 -5.40 20.81
N ARG A 297 -9.16 -6.05 21.69
CA ARG A 297 -9.10 -7.53 21.73
C ARG A 297 -10.44 -8.14 22.10
N VAL A 298 -11.12 -7.63 23.13
CA VAL A 298 -12.45 -8.11 23.52
C VAL A 298 -13.43 -8.01 22.36
N VAL A 299 -13.49 -6.84 21.70
CA VAL A 299 -14.37 -6.64 20.54
C VAL A 299 -13.99 -7.57 19.37
N THR A 300 -12.70 -7.82 19.14
CA THR A 300 -12.24 -8.75 18.10
C THR A 300 -12.76 -10.18 18.34
N GLU A 301 -12.70 -10.65 19.59
CA GLU A 301 -13.25 -11.97 19.97
C GLU A 301 -14.77 -12.04 19.77
N GLU A 302 -15.50 -10.98 20.10
CA GLU A 302 -16.94 -10.88 19.89
C GLU A 302 -17.31 -10.88 18.41
N LEU A 303 -16.59 -10.11 17.59
CA LEU A 303 -16.79 -10.06 16.15
C LEU A 303 -16.49 -11.39 15.47
N ARG A 304 -15.44 -12.10 15.89
CA ARG A 304 -15.15 -13.45 15.38
C ARG A 304 -16.30 -14.42 15.66
N LYS A 305 -16.85 -14.41 16.87
CA LYS A 305 -18.03 -15.23 17.22
C LYS A 305 -19.26 -14.87 16.38
N ALA A 306 -19.37 -13.62 15.95
CA ALA A 306 -20.40 -13.14 15.04
C ALA A 306 -20.11 -13.40 13.54
N GLY A 307 -19.00 -14.07 13.20
CA GLY A 307 -18.65 -14.37 11.81
C GLY A 307 -17.99 -13.21 11.06
N ILE A 308 -17.49 -12.18 11.76
CA ILE A 308 -16.82 -11.03 11.16
C ILE A 308 -15.32 -11.11 11.41
N PRO A 309 -14.48 -11.29 10.36
CA PRO A 309 -13.04 -11.34 10.51
C PRO A 309 -12.44 -9.97 10.85
N VAL A 310 -11.46 -9.96 11.75
CA VAL A 310 -10.62 -8.80 12.07
C VAL A 310 -9.18 -9.14 11.73
N VAL A 311 -8.62 -8.43 10.76
CA VAL A 311 -7.22 -8.54 10.36
C VAL A 311 -6.44 -7.38 10.96
N THR A 312 -5.42 -7.67 11.77
CA THR A 312 -4.53 -6.68 12.36
C THR A 312 -3.30 -6.47 11.49
N VAL A 313 -2.99 -5.20 11.30
CA VAL A 313 -1.86 -4.73 10.51
C VAL A 313 -1.00 -3.85 11.42
N THR A 314 0.32 -3.85 11.24
CA THR A 314 1.13 -2.85 11.95
C THR A 314 0.90 -1.46 11.37
N ARG A 315 0.72 -0.46 12.23
CA ARG A 315 0.74 0.94 11.80
C ARG A 315 2.15 1.50 11.60
N SER A 316 3.18 0.74 12.01
CA SER A 316 4.56 1.06 11.66
C SER A 316 4.73 0.99 10.15
N VAL A 317 5.69 1.76 9.60
CA VAL A 317 5.89 1.86 8.15
C VAL A 317 6.31 0.52 7.53
N ALA A 318 6.94 -0.35 8.30
CA ALA A 318 7.38 -1.67 7.88
C ALA A 318 7.35 -2.66 9.06
N GLY A 319 7.61 -3.93 8.76
CA GLY A 319 7.53 -5.03 9.69
C GLY A 319 6.15 -5.69 9.73
N THR A 320 5.94 -6.57 10.71
CA THR A 320 4.75 -7.41 10.78
C THR A 320 4.42 -7.78 12.24
N GLY A 321 3.15 -8.09 12.51
CA GLY A 321 2.75 -8.73 13.76
C GLY A 321 2.91 -10.25 13.67
N MET A 322 3.26 -10.89 14.78
CA MET A 322 3.52 -12.32 14.80
C MET A 322 2.27 -13.12 15.19
N PRO A 323 1.79 -14.05 14.34
CA PRO A 323 0.80 -15.01 14.78
C PRO A 323 1.40 -15.93 15.84
N THR A 324 0.58 -16.43 16.76
CA THR A 324 0.98 -17.51 17.66
C THR A 324 1.02 -18.85 16.93
N PRO A 325 1.65 -19.90 17.50
CA PRO A 325 1.59 -21.24 16.91
C PRO A 325 0.15 -21.79 16.81
N ALA A 326 -0.69 -21.43 17.79
CA ALA A 326 -2.11 -21.77 17.81
C ALA A 326 -2.94 -20.65 17.19
N GLU A 327 -4.10 -21.05 16.66
CA GLU A 327 -5.12 -20.13 16.15
C GLU A 327 -5.67 -19.25 17.27
N GLY A 328 -5.88 -17.98 16.95
CA GLY A 328 -6.50 -17.00 17.84
C GLY A 328 -7.49 -16.14 17.08
N ALA A 329 -8.31 -15.36 17.79
CA ALA A 329 -9.32 -14.56 17.10
C ALA A 329 -8.77 -13.41 16.26
N VAL A 330 -7.57 -12.97 16.61
CA VAL A 330 -6.82 -11.96 15.88
C VAL A 330 -6.12 -12.61 14.69
N ILE A 331 -6.37 -12.10 13.49
CA ILE A 331 -5.68 -12.52 12.27
C ILE A 331 -4.59 -11.49 11.96
N TYR A 332 -3.34 -11.89 11.78
CA TYR A 332 -2.22 -11.00 11.48
C TYR A 332 -1.97 -10.92 9.98
N ALA A 333 -1.83 -9.69 9.45
CA ALA A 333 -1.69 -9.46 8.01
C ALA A 333 -0.34 -9.83 7.39
N SER A 334 0.54 -10.50 8.14
CA SER A 334 1.94 -10.70 7.76
C SER A 334 2.58 -9.36 7.33
N TYR A 335 3.30 -9.31 6.21
CA TYR A 335 4.02 -8.12 5.73
C TYR A 335 3.18 -7.17 4.87
N LEU A 336 1.86 -7.27 4.90
CA LEU A 336 0.98 -6.38 4.15
C LEU A 336 0.65 -5.10 4.93
N GLY A 337 0.57 -3.98 4.20
CA GLY A 337 0.06 -2.72 4.72
C GLY A 337 -1.47 -2.69 4.83
N GLY A 338 -2.01 -1.67 5.51
CA GLY A 338 -3.45 -1.53 5.77
C GLY A 338 -4.32 -1.59 4.50
N PRO A 339 -4.01 -0.81 3.46
CA PRO A 339 -4.77 -0.83 2.22
C PRO A 339 -4.73 -2.18 1.49
N GLN A 340 -3.57 -2.83 1.46
CA GLN A 340 -3.39 -4.15 0.84
C GLN A 340 -4.17 -5.23 1.60
N ALA A 341 -4.06 -5.26 2.94
CA ALA A 341 -4.80 -6.18 3.79
C ALA A 341 -6.32 -6.00 3.65
N ARG A 342 -6.79 -4.75 3.49
CA ARG A 342 -8.19 -4.45 3.21
C ARG A 342 -8.63 -5.10 1.90
N ILE A 343 -7.90 -4.91 0.81
CA ILE A 343 -8.26 -5.46 -0.50
C ILE A 343 -8.23 -7.00 -0.48
N MET A 344 -7.21 -7.61 0.12
CA MET A 344 -7.14 -9.06 0.22
C MET A 344 -8.29 -9.63 1.06
N LEU A 345 -8.66 -8.95 2.15
CA LEU A 345 -9.82 -9.35 2.96
C LEU A 345 -11.14 -9.20 2.18
N GLN A 346 -11.30 -8.13 1.40
CA GLN A 346 -12.46 -7.96 0.52
C GLN A 346 -12.59 -9.10 -0.49
N LEU A 347 -11.48 -9.48 -1.13
CA LEU A 347 -11.44 -10.57 -2.10
C LEU A 347 -11.71 -11.93 -1.45
N ALA A 348 -11.14 -12.18 -0.27
CA ALA A 348 -11.35 -13.42 0.48
C ALA A 348 -12.81 -13.58 0.93
N ILE A 349 -13.44 -12.54 1.47
CA ILE A 349 -14.86 -12.56 1.82
C ILE A 349 -15.73 -12.75 0.56
N ASN A 350 -15.39 -12.07 -0.54
CA ASN A 350 -16.12 -12.21 -1.81
C ASN A 350 -16.05 -13.64 -2.37
N ALA A 351 -14.89 -14.31 -2.22
CA ALA A 351 -14.70 -15.70 -2.62
C ALA A 351 -15.35 -16.71 -1.66
N GLY A 352 -16.00 -16.26 -0.58
CA GLY A 352 -16.75 -17.11 0.34
C GLY A 352 -15.88 -17.86 1.34
N LEU A 353 -14.64 -17.40 1.59
CA LEU A 353 -13.75 -18.04 2.55
C LEU A 353 -14.30 -17.90 3.98
N THR A 354 -14.17 -18.97 4.75
CA THR A 354 -14.45 -18.99 6.19
C THR A 354 -13.41 -18.15 6.94
N ILE A 355 -13.71 -17.77 8.20
CA ILE A 355 -12.73 -17.04 9.05
C ILE A 355 -11.41 -17.81 9.16
N GLN A 356 -11.48 -19.14 9.22
CA GLN A 356 -10.29 -19.98 9.31
C GLN A 356 -9.46 -19.92 8.03
N GLU A 357 -10.09 -20.09 6.87
CA GLU A 357 -9.40 -19.97 5.57
C GLU A 357 -8.82 -18.56 5.36
N ILE A 358 -9.50 -17.52 5.85
CA ILE A 358 -8.97 -16.15 5.86
C ILE A 358 -7.74 -16.07 6.76
N GLN A 359 -7.76 -16.68 7.95
CA GLN A 359 -6.61 -16.69 8.84
C GLN A 359 -5.40 -17.38 8.19
N ASP A 360 -5.62 -18.55 7.61
CA ASP A 360 -4.56 -19.32 6.95
C ASP A 360 -4.02 -18.58 5.72
N LEU A 361 -4.89 -17.94 4.94
CA LEU A 361 -4.50 -17.08 3.81
C LEU A 361 -3.48 -16.01 4.22
N PHE A 362 -3.70 -15.35 5.36
CA PHE A 362 -2.82 -14.28 5.82
C PHE A 362 -1.59 -14.78 6.57
N GLU A 363 -1.69 -15.89 7.31
CA GLU A 363 -0.69 -16.30 8.30
C GLU A 363 0.12 -17.53 7.92
N ALA A 364 -0.42 -18.47 7.14
CA ALA A 364 0.19 -19.79 6.96
C ALA A 364 1.65 -19.74 6.48
N PRO A 365 2.04 -18.94 5.45
CA PRO A 365 3.43 -18.89 5.01
C PRO A 365 4.40 -18.44 6.11
N LEU A 366 3.98 -17.49 6.95
CA LEU A 366 4.81 -16.97 8.03
C LEU A 366 4.80 -17.90 9.25
N ARG A 367 3.64 -18.46 9.59
CA ARG A 367 3.46 -19.43 10.68
C ARG A 367 4.29 -20.69 10.41
N ASP A 368 4.28 -21.19 9.18
CA ASP A 368 5.07 -22.34 8.76
C ASP A 368 6.57 -22.03 8.83
N ALA A 369 7.01 -20.87 8.34
CA ALA A 369 8.42 -20.48 8.38
C ALA A 369 8.99 -20.39 9.81
N ILE A 370 8.17 -20.02 10.79
CA ILE A 370 8.60 -19.79 12.18
C ILE A 370 8.41 -21.05 13.05
N TYR A 371 7.30 -21.76 12.87
CA TYR A 371 6.86 -22.81 13.81
C TYR A 371 6.84 -24.22 13.23
N ALA A 372 7.04 -24.41 11.91
CA ALA A 372 7.28 -25.75 11.38
C ALA A 372 8.47 -26.40 12.11
N PRO A 373 8.52 -27.75 12.22
CA PRO A 373 9.61 -28.43 12.89
C PRO A 373 10.97 -28.05 12.29
N ALA A 374 11.63 -27.04 12.87
CA ALA A 374 12.92 -26.58 12.42
C ALA A 374 14.01 -27.57 12.86
N PRO A 375 15.10 -27.74 12.09
CA PRO A 375 16.29 -28.47 12.53
C PRO A 375 16.90 -27.88 13.83
N ASN A 376 16.60 -26.62 14.17
CA ASN A 376 17.15 -25.93 15.34
C ASN A 376 16.43 -26.26 16.66
N LYS A 377 15.45 -27.17 16.69
CA LYS A 377 14.92 -27.71 17.96
C LYS A 377 15.87 -28.73 18.61
N GLU A 378 16.93 -29.15 17.93
CA GLU A 378 18.04 -29.95 18.50
C GLU A 378 19.15 -29.10 19.14
N CYS A 379 19.05 -27.77 19.14
CA CYS A 379 19.83 -26.96 20.07
C CYS A 379 19.18 -27.00 21.47
N GLU A 380 18.96 -28.21 21.99
CA GLU A 380 18.91 -28.39 23.44
C GLU A 380 20.23 -27.81 23.97
N ALA A 381 20.12 -26.91 24.94
CA ALA A 381 21.28 -26.34 25.60
C ALA A 381 22.24 -27.47 25.95
N ALA A 382 23.45 -27.43 25.36
CA ALA A 382 24.53 -28.28 25.83
C ALA A 382 24.57 -28.12 27.37
N PRO A 383 24.55 -29.23 28.14
CA PRO A 383 24.50 -29.13 29.58
C PRO A 383 25.65 -28.24 30.04
N VAL A 384 25.31 -27.17 30.76
CA VAL A 384 26.28 -26.33 31.44
C VAL A 384 27.11 -27.28 32.30
N PRO A 385 28.44 -27.39 32.11
CA PRO A 385 29.25 -28.22 32.98
C PRO A 385 29.08 -27.70 34.40
N GLU A 386 28.72 -28.57 35.33
CA GLU A 386 28.73 -28.22 36.75
C GLU A 386 30.10 -27.65 37.12
N PRO A 387 30.16 -26.62 37.98
CA PRO A 387 31.42 -26.06 38.40
C PRO A 387 32.21 -27.13 39.14
N THR A 388 33.25 -27.67 38.49
CA THR A 388 34.22 -28.55 39.14
C THR A 388 34.89 -27.76 40.26
N THR A 389 34.70 -28.20 41.49
CA THR A 389 35.45 -27.75 42.66
C THR A 389 36.94 -28.09 42.45
N SER A 390 37.68 -27.17 41.85
CA SER A 390 39.14 -27.23 41.83
C SER A 390 39.67 -26.64 43.13
N GLU A 391 40.37 -27.46 43.90
CA GLU A 391 41.21 -27.08 45.03
C GLU A 391 42.07 -25.86 44.71
N ALA A 392 42.16 -24.95 45.68
CA ALA A 392 43.03 -23.79 45.64
C ALA A 392 44.52 -24.22 45.63
N PRO A 393 45.37 -23.67 44.76
CA PRO A 393 46.80 -23.90 44.85
C PRO A 393 47.41 -23.14 46.03
N LYS A 394 48.24 -23.83 46.82
CA LYS A 394 49.05 -23.27 47.91
C LYS A 394 49.96 -22.13 47.42
N PRO A 395 50.19 -21.10 48.24
CA PRO A 395 51.00 -19.94 47.85
C PRO A 395 52.48 -20.34 47.79
N THR A 396 53.10 -20.11 46.63
CA THR A 396 54.56 -20.16 46.49
C THR A 396 55.10 -18.74 46.56
N THR A 397 55.93 -18.49 47.57
CA THR A 397 56.69 -17.26 47.75
C THR A 397 57.79 -17.15 46.69
N SER A 398 57.75 -16.13 45.84
CA SER A 398 58.97 -15.62 45.19
C SER A 398 58.98 -14.09 45.18
N VAL A 399 60.14 -13.58 45.57
CA VAL A 399 60.50 -12.20 45.85
C VAL A 399 60.39 -11.28 44.62
N ALA A 400 59.92 -10.05 44.87
CA ALA A 400 59.75 -8.98 43.88
C ALA A 400 61.06 -8.33 43.42
N PRO A 401 61.04 -7.64 42.27
CA PRO A 401 61.72 -6.37 42.12
C PRO A 401 60.72 -5.20 41.95
N GLU A 402 61.10 -4.05 42.51
CA GLU A 402 60.38 -2.79 42.62
C GLU A 402 60.24 -1.99 41.30
N PRO A 403 59.44 -0.89 41.28
CA PRO A 403 58.56 -0.55 40.15
C PRO A 403 59.14 0.48 39.18
N THR A 404 58.54 0.54 37.98
CA THR A 404 58.59 1.72 37.11
C THR A 404 57.18 2.27 36.92
N THR A 405 57.07 3.57 37.18
CA THR A 405 55.85 4.39 37.16
C THR A 405 55.40 4.71 35.73
N SER A 406 54.10 4.61 35.47
CA SER A 406 53.39 5.56 34.60
C SER A 406 51.89 5.50 34.88
N GLU A 407 51.34 6.68 35.18
CA GLU A 407 49.92 6.98 35.32
C GLU A 407 49.19 6.76 33.98
N VAL A 408 47.91 6.36 34.02
CA VAL A 408 46.78 7.17 33.52
C VAL A 408 45.47 6.61 34.12
N THR A 409 44.68 7.57 34.57
CA THR A 409 43.37 7.57 35.21
C THR A 409 42.26 6.70 34.58
N ALA A 410 41.59 5.91 35.42
CA ALA A 410 40.25 5.38 35.18
C ALA A 410 39.23 6.25 35.93
N VAL A 411 38.27 6.83 35.20
CA VAL A 411 37.09 7.46 35.80
C VAL A 411 36.00 6.40 35.92
N THR A 412 35.67 6.05 37.16
CA THR A 412 34.46 5.33 37.52
C THR A 412 33.50 6.32 38.19
N SER A 413 32.22 6.28 37.82
CA SER A 413 31.16 6.71 38.73
C SER A 413 29.85 5.98 38.43
N ALA A 414 29.29 5.40 39.49
CA ALA A 414 27.94 4.87 39.61
C ALA A 414 27.02 5.95 40.24
N PRO A 415 25.69 5.75 40.33
CA PRO A 415 24.65 6.78 40.21
C PRO A 415 24.07 7.30 41.54
N ALA A 416 23.38 8.46 41.52
CA ALA A 416 22.07 8.72 42.17
C ALA A 416 21.70 10.22 42.24
N ALA A 417 20.38 10.48 42.20
CA ALA A 417 19.64 11.64 42.72
C ALA A 417 19.61 12.94 41.90
N GLN A 418 18.47 13.19 41.22
CA GLN A 418 17.81 14.51 41.14
C GLN A 418 16.38 14.37 40.58
N HIS A 419 15.40 14.31 41.48
CA HIS A 419 13.98 14.50 41.19
C HIS A 419 13.39 15.34 42.33
N SER A 420 13.36 16.66 42.17
CA SER A 420 12.34 17.58 42.74
C SER A 420 12.76 19.05 42.51
N ALA A 421 12.56 19.59 41.31
CA ALA A 421 12.66 21.04 41.09
C ALA A 421 11.99 21.54 39.79
N VAL A 422 11.05 20.80 39.18
CA VAL A 422 10.39 21.22 37.92
C VAL A 422 8.86 21.12 38.02
N SER A 423 8.29 21.61 39.12
CA SER A 423 6.82 21.64 39.28
C SER A 423 6.28 22.93 39.88
N ALA A 424 7.07 24.00 39.95
CA ALA A 424 6.61 25.31 40.43
C ALA A 424 6.63 26.42 39.37
N GLU A 425 7.27 26.23 38.21
CA GLU A 425 7.47 27.29 37.21
C GLU A 425 6.48 27.26 36.02
N VAL A 426 5.63 26.22 35.93
CA VAL A 426 4.63 26.10 34.84
C VAL A 426 3.24 26.61 35.27
N ALA A 427 3.01 26.82 36.56
CA ALA A 427 1.70 27.25 37.08
C ALA A 427 1.46 28.78 36.98
N GLN A 428 2.47 29.58 36.65
CA GLN A 428 2.36 31.05 36.63
C GLN A 428 2.21 31.66 35.21
N GLN A 429 2.22 30.84 34.15
CA GLN A 429 2.04 31.31 32.77
C GLN A 429 0.63 31.11 32.19
N ILE A 430 -0.32 30.58 32.97
CA ILE A 430 -1.68 30.27 32.49
C ILE A 430 -2.71 31.35 32.86
N GLU A 431 -2.40 32.29 33.76
CA GLU A 431 -3.34 33.36 34.15
C GLU A 431 -3.27 34.66 33.32
N GLU A 432 -2.31 34.83 32.40
CA GLU A 432 -2.18 36.07 31.60
C GLU A 432 -2.79 36.01 30.18
N SER A 433 -3.47 34.93 29.79
CA SER A 433 -4.06 34.80 28.43
C SER A 433 -5.59 34.92 28.38
N GLN A 434 -6.26 35.34 29.46
CA GLN A 434 -7.71 35.56 29.48
C GLN A 434 -8.08 37.04 29.62
N HIS A 435 -7.71 37.89 28.65
CA HIS A 435 -8.38 39.19 28.44
C HIS A 435 -7.92 39.89 27.16
N ILE A 436 -8.34 39.43 25.97
CA ILE A 436 -8.50 40.30 24.78
C ILE A 436 -9.63 39.72 23.92
N ASP A 437 -10.83 40.28 24.03
CA ASP A 437 -11.90 40.17 23.03
C ASP A 437 -12.77 41.43 23.15
N GLN A 438 -12.55 42.42 22.28
CA GLN A 438 -13.57 43.38 21.85
C GLN A 438 -13.33 43.76 20.38
N GLU A 439 -14.44 43.68 19.62
CA GLU A 439 -14.60 43.88 18.18
C GLU A 439 -14.37 45.33 17.73
N GLU A 440 -13.80 45.52 16.53
CA GLU A 440 -14.22 46.57 15.57
C GLU A 440 -13.98 46.12 14.11
N PRO A 441 -14.82 46.54 13.15
CA PRO A 441 -14.88 45.96 11.80
C PRO A 441 -13.88 46.58 10.82
N PHE A 442 -13.23 45.73 10.02
CA PHE A 442 -12.36 46.15 8.92
C PHE A 442 -13.17 46.67 7.73
N HIS A 443 -12.95 47.94 7.38
CA HIS A 443 -13.36 48.54 6.11
C HIS A 443 -12.52 47.98 4.94
N ILE A 444 -13.18 47.49 3.91
CA ILE A 444 -12.57 47.15 2.61
C ILE A 444 -12.54 48.42 1.77
N ASP A 445 -11.33 48.92 1.50
CA ASP A 445 -11.10 50.02 0.58
C ASP A 445 -11.00 49.47 -0.86
N GLN A 446 -11.95 49.85 -1.71
CA GLN A 446 -11.91 49.57 -3.15
C GLN A 446 -11.00 50.59 -3.83
N HIS A 447 -9.87 50.13 -4.37
CA HIS A 447 -9.08 50.94 -5.29
C HIS A 447 -9.48 50.63 -6.74
N ASN A 448 -10.20 51.59 -7.32
CA ASN A 448 -10.44 51.74 -8.75
C ASN A 448 -9.11 51.99 -9.47
N GLY A 449 -8.74 51.10 -10.39
CA GLY A 449 -7.74 51.38 -11.41
C GLY A 449 -8.41 52.06 -12.61
N GLU A 450 -8.26 53.37 -12.72
CA GLU A 450 -8.60 54.14 -13.91
C GLU A 450 -7.54 53.93 -15.01
N THR A 451 -8.05 53.81 -16.23
CA THR A 451 -7.37 53.93 -17.52
C THR A 451 -6.80 55.33 -17.73
N ASN A 452 -5.56 55.46 -18.23
CA ASN A 452 -5.24 56.25 -19.44
C ASN A 452 -3.74 56.28 -19.79
N SER A 453 -3.52 56.41 -21.11
CA SER A 453 -2.29 56.64 -21.91
C SER A 453 -1.27 55.52 -22.09
#